data_AF-K5BHU7-F1
#
_entry.id   AF-K5BHU7-F1
#
_cell.length_a   1.000
_cell.length_b   1.000
_cell.length_c   1.000
_cell.angle_alpha   90.00
_cell.angle_beta   90.00
_cell.angle_gamma   90.00
#
_symmetry.space_group_name_H-M   'P 1'
#
loop_
_entity.id
_entity.type
_entity.pdbx_description
1 polymer ?
#
loop_
_entity_poly.entity_id
_entity_poly.type
_entity_poly.pdbx_seq_one_letter_code
_entity_poly.pdbx_strand_id
1 'polypeptide(L)'
;MPAAALVAGVVTAPVASADDGPVVTEYAGVRCLVTADAVGRGGGPMVICQHSDGQPFAQSPWDQAKHAGRLNLVVVRGTGEMYWDKGSVTDRMPAPSRTIELTDGQTVHVDGWTIEVRGKQTFYTWDASRHGLAIDTVEARQY
;
A
#
# COMPACT_ATOMS: atom_id res chain seq x y z
N MET A 1 21.07 23.66 -54.22
CA MET A 1 20.95 22.50 -53.33
C MET A 1 20.55 23.02 -51.95
N PRO A 2 19.27 22.93 -51.52
CA PRO A 2 18.89 23.39 -50.19
C PRO A 2 19.24 22.31 -49.15
N ALA A 3 19.94 22.72 -48.09
CA ALA A 3 20.29 21.89 -46.95
C ALA A 3 19.09 21.80 -45.99
N ALA A 4 18.60 20.58 -45.75
CA ALA A 4 17.55 20.32 -44.77
C ALA A 4 18.16 20.23 -43.36
N ALA A 5 17.78 21.15 -42.48
CA ALA A 5 18.14 21.11 -41.06
C ALA A 5 17.13 20.22 -40.31
N LEU A 6 17.62 19.10 -39.77
CA LEU A 6 16.87 18.23 -38.86
C LEU A 6 16.87 18.85 -37.46
N VAL A 7 15.70 19.27 -36.99
CA VAL A 7 15.50 19.69 -35.59
C VAL A 7 15.24 18.44 -34.76
N ALA A 8 16.22 18.04 -33.96
CA ALA A 8 16.10 16.94 -33.00
C ALA A 8 15.22 17.38 -31.82
N GLY A 9 14.04 16.79 -31.70
CA GLY A 9 13.15 16.97 -30.54
C GLY A 9 13.77 16.34 -29.29
N VAL A 10 13.95 17.13 -28.25
CA VAL A 10 14.36 16.65 -26.93
C VAL A 10 13.16 15.94 -26.32
N VAL A 11 13.21 14.61 -26.29
CA VAL A 11 12.29 13.78 -25.49
C VAL A 11 12.65 14.00 -24.03
N THR A 12 11.83 14.73 -23.29
CA THR A 12 11.93 14.80 -21.84
C THR A 12 11.37 13.49 -21.27
N ALA A 13 12.26 12.58 -20.90
CA ALA A 13 11.88 11.37 -20.17
C ALA A 13 11.21 11.77 -18.84
N PRO A 14 10.15 11.07 -18.40
CA PRO A 14 9.58 11.30 -17.08
C PRO A 14 10.66 11.01 -16.04
N VAL A 15 10.84 11.94 -15.10
CA VAL A 15 11.70 11.74 -13.95
C VAL A 15 11.14 10.56 -13.16
N ALA A 16 11.89 9.46 -13.12
CA ALA A 16 11.66 8.42 -12.14
C ALA A 16 11.87 9.09 -10.78
N SER A 17 10.79 9.22 -10.00
CA SER A 17 10.90 9.55 -8.59
C SER A 17 11.80 8.49 -7.98
N ALA A 18 12.84 8.88 -7.25
CA ALA A 18 13.60 7.92 -6.48
C ALA A 18 12.61 7.17 -5.56
N ASP A 19 12.67 5.84 -5.55
CA ASP A 19 11.95 5.03 -4.58
C ASP A 19 12.47 5.44 -3.18
N ASP A 20 11.73 6.31 -2.51
CA ASP A 20 12.06 6.78 -1.16
C ASP A 20 12.00 5.61 -0.15
N GLY A 21 11.51 4.44 -0.56
CA GLY A 21 11.25 3.29 0.29
C GLY A 21 9.80 3.30 0.81
N PRO A 22 9.36 2.19 1.42
CA PRO A 22 7.96 2.02 1.83
C PRO A 22 7.53 3.16 2.76
N VAL A 23 6.29 3.60 2.65
CA VAL A 23 5.70 4.56 3.60
C VAL A 23 4.75 3.85 4.55
N VAL A 24 4.57 4.41 5.73
CA VAL A 24 3.45 4.05 6.60
C VAL A 24 2.40 5.14 6.51
N THR A 25 1.13 4.77 6.40
CA THR A 25 -0.02 5.65 6.58
C THR A 25 -0.73 5.33 7.88
N GLU A 26 -1.25 6.35 8.55
CA GLU A 26 -2.08 6.20 9.75
C GLU A 26 -3.37 6.99 9.58
N TYR A 27 -4.52 6.34 9.82
CA TYR A 27 -5.83 6.98 9.80
C TYR A 27 -6.83 6.24 10.68
N ALA A 28 -7.56 6.99 11.51
CA ALA A 28 -8.71 6.50 12.27
C ALA A 28 -8.49 5.15 13.02
N GLY A 29 -7.27 4.89 13.51
CA GLY A 29 -6.94 3.66 14.25
C GLY A 29 -6.47 2.49 13.38
N VAL A 30 -6.25 2.71 12.08
CA VAL A 30 -5.61 1.76 11.16
C VAL A 30 -4.26 2.29 10.74
N ARG A 31 -3.26 1.41 10.74
CA ARG A 31 -1.90 1.68 10.24
C ARG A 31 -1.61 0.76 9.07
N CYS A 32 -1.16 1.31 7.95
CA CYS A 32 -0.81 0.53 6.76
C CYS A 32 0.60 0.86 6.27
N LEU A 33 1.37 -0.15 5.87
CA LEU A 33 2.57 0.02 5.08
C LEU A 33 2.19 -0.06 3.59
N VAL A 34 2.72 0.86 2.78
CA VAL A 34 2.48 0.97 1.34
C VAL A 34 3.81 0.93 0.61
N THR A 35 3.91 0.10 -0.43
CA THR A 35 5.14 -0.06 -1.23
C THR A 35 4.86 -0.45 -2.67
N ALA A 36 5.70 0.03 -3.60
CA ALA A 36 5.75 -0.48 -4.98
C ALA A 36 6.40 -1.87 -5.09
N ASP A 37 7.28 -2.23 -4.16
CA ASP A 37 8.02 -3.49 -4.21
C ASP A 37 8.27 -4.08 -2.82
N ALA A 38 7.54 -5.15 -2.50
CA ALA A 38 7.65 -5.89 -1.25
C ALA A 38 8.63 -7.06 -1.37
N VAL A 39 9.91 -6.78 -1.64
CA VAL A 39 10.96 -7.81 -1.87
C VAL A 39 10.98 -8.89 -0.79
N GLY A 40 10.87 -8.52 0.50
CA GLY A 40 10.84 -9.47 1.62
C GLY A 40 9.57 -10.34 1.72
N ARG A 41 8.59 -10.10 0.85
CA ARG A 41 7.31 -10.82 0.73
C ARG A 41 7.06 -11.35 -0.69
N GLY A 42 8.12 -11.56 -1.45
CA GLY A 42 8.08 -12.11 -2.81
C GLY A 42 8.02 -11.06 -3.92
N GLY A 43 8.18 -9.78 -3.58
CA GLY A 43 8.22 -8.67 -4.52
C GLY A 43 6.84 -8.14 -4.94
N GLY A 44 6.90 -7.03 -5.66
CA GLY A 44 5.75 -6.35 -6.25
C GLY A 44 4.95 -5.47 -5.29
N PRO A 45 3.98 -4.73 -5.82
CA PRO A 45 3.24 -3.71 -5.06
C PRO A 45 2.37 -4.35 -4.00
N MET A 46 2.41 -3.79 -2.78
CA MET A 46 1.67 -4.33 -1.65
C MET A 46 1.23 -3.23 -0.68
N VAL A 47 0.07 -3.43 -0.07
CA VAL A 47 -0.39 -2.71 1.12
C VAL A 47 -0.62 -3.71 2.25
N ILE A 48 -0.07 -3.43 3.42
CA ILE A 48 -0.13 -4.29 4.61
C ILE A 48 -0.72 -3.45 5.74
N CYS A 49 -1.88 -3.81 6.25
CA CYS A 49 -2.56 -3.04 7.28
C CYS A 49 -2.78 -3.83 8.57
N GLN A 50 -2.81 -3.11 9.68
CA GLN A 50 -3.15 -3.59 11.01
C GLN A 50 -3.97 -2.53 11.75
N HIS A 51 -4.68 -2.91 12.81
CA HIS A 51 -5.12 -1.93 13.79
C HIS A 51 -3.91 -1.30 14.49
N SER A 52 -3.96 0.00 14.79
CA SER A 52 -2.86 0.70 15.46
C SER A 52 -2.57 0.15 16.87
N ASP A 53 -3.54 -0.49 17.52
CA ASP A 53 -3.39 -1.18 18.80
C ASP A 53 -2.88 -2.63 18.69
N GLY A 54 -2.65 -3.11 17.45
CA GLY A 54 -2.20 -4.47 17.16
C GLY A 54 -3.28 -5.54 17.28
N GLN A 55 -4.52 -5.18 17.61
CA GLN A 55 -5.62 -6.15 17.68
C GLN A 55 -5.96 -6.69 16.29
N PRO A 56 -6.42 -7.94 16.21
CA PRO A 56 -6.87 -8.54 14.97
C PRO A 56 -8.22 -7.95 14.52
N PHE A 57 -8.36 -7.67 13.22
CA PHE A 57 -9.63 -7.30 12.60
C PHE A 57 -10.69 -8.35 12.91
N ALA A 58 -11.96 -7.95 13.08
CA ALA A 58 -13.06 -8.88 13.34
C ALA A 58 -13.20 -9.97 12.26
N GLN A 59 -12.83 -9.66 11.01
CA GLN A 59 -12.90 -10.59 9.88
C GLN A 59 -11.72 -11.56 9.78
N SER A 60 -10.65 -11.34 10.56
CA SER A 60 -9.46 -12.16 10.47
C SER A 60 -9.70 -13.60 10.96
N PRO A 61 -9.22 -14.61 10.23
CA PRO A 61 -9.31 -15.99 10.66
C PRO A 61 -8.28 -16.30 11.76
N TRP A 62 -8.45 -17.48 12.37
CA TRP A 62 -7.45 -18.07 13.25
C TRP A 62 -6.37 -18.77 12.43
N ASP A 63 -5.12 -18.64 12.87
CA ASP A 63 -4.01 -19.46 12.38
C ASP A 63 -4.32 -20.96 12.61
N GLN A 64 -3.82 -21.81 11.71
CA GLN A 64 -3.98 -23.27 11.75
C GLN A 64 -2.92 -23.95 12.65
N ALA A 65 -2.00 -23.19 13.26
CA ALA A 65 -0.99 -23.72 14.16
C ALA A 65 -1.56 -24.29 15.48
N LYS A 66 -0.81 -25.20 16.12
CA LYS A 66 -1.16 -25.84 17.41
C LYS A 66 -1.45 -24.84 18.54
N HIS A 67 -0.85 -23.65 18.49
CA HIS A 67 -1.11 -22.53 19.39
C HIS A 67 -1.68 -21.37 18.58
N ALA A 68 -2.90 -21.57 18.08
CA ALA A 68 -3.58 -20.66 17.18
C ALA A 68 -3.73 -19.25 17.81
N GLY A 69 -3.30 -18.25 17.06
CA GLY A 69 -3.65 -16.85 17.30
C GLY A 69 -4.42 -16.31 16.11
N ARG A 70 -5.16 -15.21 16.31
CA ARG A 70 -5.79 -14.51 15.18
C ARG A 70 -4.72 -13.81 14.33
N LEU A 71 -4.92 -13.82 13.02
CA LEU A 71 -4.07 -13.12 12.06
C LEU A 71 -4.38 -11.62 12.13
N ASN A 72 -3.42 -10.79 12.54
CA ASN A 72 -3.67 -9.38 12.80
C ASN A 72 -3.39 -8.46 11.61
N LEU A 73 -2.82 -8.98 10.54
CA LEU A 73 -2.51 -8.24 9.33
C LEU A 73 -3.49 -8.59 8.21
N VAL A 74 -3.97 -7.58 7.48
CA VAL A 74 -4.54 -7.75 6.15
C VAL A 74 -3.54 -7.28 5.12
N VAL A 75 -3.34 -8.08 4.08
CA VAL A 75 -2.42 -7.79 3.00
C VAL A 75 -3.18 -7.76 1.70
N VAL A 76 -2.97 -6.74 0.87
CA VAL A 76 -3.40 -6.73 -0.53
C VAL A 76 -2.20 -6.53 -1.44
N ARG A 77 -2.13 -7.31 -2.53
CA ARG A 77 -1.17 -7.12 -3.61
C ARG A 77 -1.76 -6.17 -4.65
N GLY A 78 -0.92 -5.49 -5.43
CA GLY A 78 -1.39 -4.71 -6.58
C GLY A 78 -2.03 -5.57 -7.69
N THR A 79 -1.96 -6.91 -7.60
CA THR A 79 -2.74 -7.83 -8.42
C THR A 79 -4.20 -8.01 -7.97
N GLY A 80 -4.56 -7.45 -6.81
CA GLY A 80 -5.87 -7.60 -6.18
C GLY A 80 -6.01 -8.82 -5.27
N GLU A 81 -4.96 -9.63 -5.11
CA GLU A 81 -4.96 -10.73 -4.15
C GLU A 81 -4.92 -10.19 -2.71
N MET A 82 -5.94 -10.50 -1.92
CA MET A 82 -5.98 -10.26 -0.49
C MET A 82 -5.79 -11.54 0.33
N TYR A 83 -5.01 -11.44 1.40
CA TYR A 83 -4.86 -12.50 2.38
C TYR A 83 -4.60 -11.95 3.78
N TRP A 84 -4.72 -12.82 4.77
CA TRP A 84 -4.47 -12.51 6.18
C TRP A 84 -3.10 -13.05 6.59
N ASP A 85 -2.37 -12.31 7.41
CA ASP A 85 -1.05 -12.70 7.94
C ASP A 85 -0.92 -12.30 9.42
N LYS A 86 0.15 -12.74 10.07
CA LYS A 86 0.48 -12.42 11.45
C LYS A 86 1.78 -11.62 11.52
N GLY A 87 1.84 -10.65 12.42
CA GLY A 87 3.08 -9.92 12.73
C GLY A 87 2.87 -8.42 12.86
N SER A 88 3.79 -7.64 12.29
CA SER A 88 3.70 -6.18 12.22
C SER A 88 3.70 -5.74 10.75
N VAL A 89 3.09 -4.60 10.45
CA VAL A 89 3.13 -4.00 9.11
C VAL A 89 4.53 -3.76 8.56
N THR A 90 5.54 -3.62 9.43
CA THR A 90 6.96 -3.45 9.04
C THR A 90 7.75 -4.75 9.03
N ASP A 91 7.13 -5.87 9.42
CA ASP A 91 7.82 -7.16 9.45
C ASP A 91 8.20 -7.62 8.04
N ARG A 92 9.47 -8.02 7.87
CA ARG A 92 10.08 -8.43 6.59
C ARG A 92 10.08 -7.32 5.52
N MET A 93 10.03 -6.05 5.95
CA MET A 93 10.06 -4.89 5.06
C MET A 93 11.28 -4.00 5.37
N PRO A 94 11.80 -3.23 4.40
CA PRO A 94 12.71 -2.13 4.69
C PRO A 94 12.08 -1.15 5.69
N ALA A 95 12.93 -0.43 6.42
CA ALA A 95 12.45 0.62 7.32
C ALA A 95 11.61 1.64 6.54
N PRO A 96 10.42 2.03 7.03
CA PRO A 96 9.63 3.03 6.37
C PRO A 96 10.39 4.36 6.24
N SER A 97 10.29 4.99 5.09
CA SER A 97 10.92 6.28 4.79
C SER A 97 10.30 7.42 5.59
N ARG A 98 8.99 7.32 5.82
CA ARG A 98 8.19 8.25 6.62
C ARG A 98 6.87 7.62 7.05
N THR A 99 6.25 8.25 8.04
CA THR A 99 4.83 8.06 8.37
C THR A 99 4.03 9.24 7.83
N ILE A 100 2.88 8.96 7.22
CA ILE A 100 1.93 9.92 6.70
C ILE A 100 0.66 9.80 7.55
N GLU A 101 0.43 10.78 8.41
CA GLU A 101 -0.85 10.95 9.09
C GLU A 101 -1.87 11.46 8.07
N LEU A 102 -2.91 10.67 7.80
CA LEU A 102 -3.93 11.03 6.83
C LEU A 102 -5.05 11.84 7.51
N THR A 103 -5.74 12.65 6.71
CA THR A 103 -6.94 13.39 7.13
C THR A 103 -8.14 13.05 6.24
N ASP A 104 -9.36 13.23 6.77
CA ASP A 104 -10.57 13.00 5.96
C ASP A 104 -10.59 13.88 4.70
N GLY A 105 -11.04 13.29 3.58
CA GLY A 105 -11.06 13.93 2.26
C GLY A 105 -9.69 14.07 1.59
N GLN A 106 -8.61 13.56 2.21
CA GLN A 106 -7.27 13.64 1.61
C GLN A 106 -7.07 12.58 0.52
N THR A 107 -6.32 12.98 -0.51
CA THR A 107 -5.75 12.08 -1.51
C THR A 107 -4.24 12.20 -1.51
N VAL A 108 -3.54 11.07 -1.48
CA VAL A 108 -2.07 10.98 -1.53
C VAL A 108 -1.68 9.98 -2.61
N HIS A 109 -0.62 10.30 -3.37
CA HIS A 109 -0.01 9.38 -4.32
C HIS A 109 1.38 8.99 -3.82
N VAL A 110 1.64 7.70 -3.68
CA VAL A 110 2.95 7.17 -3.24
C VAL A 110 3.25 5.89 -4.00
N ASP A 111 4.43 5.80 -4.61
CA ASP A 111 4.95 4.57 -5.19
C ASP A 111 3.99 3.87 -6.17
N GLY A 112 3.16 4.60 -6.92
CA GLY A 112 2.15 4.02 -7.82
C GLY A 112 0.84 3.59 -7.15
N TRP A 113 0.68 3.89 -5.86
CA TRP A 113 -0.58 3.78 -5.13
C TRP A 113 -1.28 5.13 -5.04
N THR A 114 -2.57 5.15 -5.33
CA THR A 114 -3.48 6.23 -4.98
C THR A 114 -4.19 5.89 -3.68
N ILE A 115 -4.03 6.75 -2.67
CA ILE A 115 -4.59 6.60 -1.33
C ILE A 115 -5.65 7.69 -1.14
N GLU A 116 -6.89 7.31 -0.90
CA GLU A 116 -8.00 8.25 -0.71
C GLU A 116 -8.71 7.99 0.61
N VAL A 117 -8.94 9.04 1.39
CA VAL A 117 -9.76 8.96 2.60
C VAL A 117 -11.16 9.46 2.29
N ARG A 118 -12.17 8.63 2.54
CA ARG A 118 -13.59 8.96 2.36
C ARG A 118 -14.37 8.60 3.62
N GLY A 119 -14.59 9.59 4.48
CA GLY A 119 -15.24 9.39 5.77
C GLY A 119 -14.37 8.52 6.68
N LYS A 120 -14.86 7.34 7.08
CA LYS A 120 -14.10 6.42 7.96
C LYS A 120 -13.18 5.46 7.20
N GLN A 121 -13.36 5.34 5.90
CA GLN A 121 -12.62 4.37 5.09
C GLN A 121 -11.44 5.01 4.37
N THR A 122 -10.34 4.27 4.33
CA THR A 122 -9.20 4.57 3.46
C THR A 122 -9.21 3.58 2.29
N PHE A 123 -9.02 4.11 1.08
CA PHE A 123 -8.98 3.36 -0.16
C PHE A 123 -7.54 3.39 -0.68
N TYR A 124 -6.93 2.23 -0.85
CA TYR A 124 -5.61 2.07 -1.44
C TYR A 124 -5.78 1.43 -2.81
N THR A 125 -5.46 2.14 -3.88
CA THR A 125 -5.61 1.66 -5.26
C THR A 125 -4.25 1.57 -5.92
N TRP A 126 -3.89 0.41 -6.46
CA TRP A 126 -2.73 0.28 -7.34
C TRP A 126 -3.06 0.87 -8.70
N ASP A 127 -2.33 1.89 -9.13
CA ASP A 127 -2.70 2.70 -10.30
C ASP A 127 -2.72 1.88 -11.60
N ALA A 128 -1.81 0.92 -11.73
CA ALA A 128 -1.66 0.15 -12.96
C ALA A 128 -2.78 -0.88 -13.18
N SER A 129 -3.28 -1.52 -12.11
CA SER A 129 -4.32 -2.57 -12.22
C SER A 129 -5.71 -2.09 -11.80
N ARG A 130 -5.78 -0.98 -11.07
CA ARG A 130 -6.99 -0.47 -10.39
C ARG A 130 -7.51 -1.36 -9.26
N HIS A 131 -6.78 -2.41 -8.90
CA HIS A 131 -7.09 -3.22 -7.74
C HIS A 131 -6.65 -2.55 -6.45
N GLY A 132 -7.32 -2.88 -5.35
CA GLY A 132 -7.05 -2.19 -4.11
C GLY A 132 -7.66 -2.80 -2.87
N LEU A 133 -7.58 -2.01 -1.80
CA LEU A 133 -8.12 -2.32 -0.48
C LEU A 133 -8.89 -1.11 0.03
N ALA A 134 -10.14 -1.34 0.42
CA ALA A 134 -10.92 -0.41 1.23
C ALA A 134 -10.89 -0.89 2.68
N ILE A 135 -10.51 -0.03 3.62
CA ILE A 135 -10.28 -0.42 5.00
C ILE A 135 -10.68 0.65 6.03
N ASP A 136 -11.25 0.18 7.14
CA ASP A 136 -11.43 0.89 8.40
C ASP A 136 -11.20 -0.07 9.58
N THR A 137 -11.51 0.32 10.82
CA THR A 137 -11.31 -0.52 12.03
C THR A 137 -12.26 -1.72 12.15
N VAL A 138 -13.26 -1.82 11.29
CA VAL A 138 -14.30 -2.85 11.31
C VAL A 138 -14.19 -3.75 10.09
N GLU A 139 -13.87 -3.17 8.94
CA GLU A 139 -13.89 -3.85 7.66
C GLU A 139 -12.61 -3.65 6.85
N ALA A 140 -12.19 -4.73 6.18
CA ALA A 140 -11.13 -4.73 5.18
C ALA A 140 -11.60 -5.56 3.97
N ARG A 141 -11.65 -4.96 2.79
CA ARG A 141 -12.11 -5.62 1.56
C ARG A 141 -11.29 -5.24 0.33
N GLN A 142 -11.01 -6.20 -0.53
CA GLN A 142 -10.42 -5.95 -1.85
C GLN A 142 -11.46 -5.44 -2.85
N TYR A 143 -11.01 -4.74 -3.89
CA TYR A 143 -11.81 -4.35 -5.06
C TYR A 143 -10.98 -4.35 -6.35
#